data_AF-A0A261CQ91-F1
#
_entry.id   AF-A0A261CQ91-F1
#
_cell.length_a   1.000
_cell.length_b   1.000
_cell.length_c   1.000
_cell.angle_alpha   90.00
_cell.angle_beta   90.00
_cell.angle_gamma   90.00
#
_symmetry.space_group_name_H-M   'P 1'
#
loop_
_entity.id
_entity.type
_entity.pdbx_description
1 polymer ?
#
loop_
_entity_poly.entity_id
_entity_poly.type
_entity_poly.pdbx_seq_one_letter_code
_entity_poly.pdbx_strand_id
1 'polypeptide(L)'
;MRSPILSLALISSFIVIANQCAATDSSTSPTTTTVATTTAVTTASTTTVVTTDCTTCTADLIGIVTGNDGDSTPTSTIGVDANNCATITYVCQRNPVVDTDVVLITYYSDNLPMDAGTTNGVGTANGLLTCVDGHWEREGIEINDIECQIIE
;
A
#
# COMPACT_ATOMS: atom_id res chain seq x y z
N MET A 1 -26.86 46.21 25.64
CA MET A 1 -26.33 45.19 24.71
C MET A 1 -26.78 43.84 25.23
N ARG A 2 -27.76 43.22 24.56
CA ARG A 2 -28.46 41.99 24.99
C ARG A 2 -27.75 40.79 24.35
N SER A 3 -27.38 39.82 25.18
CA SER A 3 -26.81 38.53 24.78
C SER A 3 -27.94 37.50 24.64
N PRO A 4 -28.07 36.78 23.50
CA PRO A 4 -28.94 35.61 23.43
C PRO A 4 -28.17 34.33 23.77
N ILE A 5 -28.64 33.64 24.82
CA ILE A 5 -28.23 32.29 25.21
C ILE A 5 -28.77 31.33 24.14
N LEU A 6 -27.88 30.74 23.35
CA LEU A 6 -28.20 29.70 22.37
C LEU A 6 -27.95 28.34 23.02
N SER A 7 -29.02 27.72 23.56
CA SER A 7 -29.00 26.35 24.08
C SER A 7 -29.04 25.36 22.93
N LEU A 8 -27.89 24.75 22.61
CA LEU A 8 -27.80 23.65 21.64
C LEU A 8 -27.69 22.33 22.40
N ALA A 9 -28.80 21.58 22.47
CA ALA A 9 -28.81 20.21 22.95
C ALA A 9 -28.29 19.29 21.84
N LEU A 10 -27.14 18.65 22.07
CA LEU A 10 -26.59 17.64 21.16
C LEU A 10 -26.66 16.27 21.83
N ILE A 11 -27.32 15.37 21.10
CA ILE A 11 -27.85 14.09 21.53
C ILE A 11 -26.72 13.06 21.64
N SER A 12 -26.71 12.39 22.78
CA SER A 12 -25.85 11.26 23.13
C SER A 12 -26.17 10.03 22.28
N SER A 13 -25.17 9.33 21.79
CA SER A 13 -25.28 7.93 21.35
C SER A 13 -23.92 7.23 21.46
N PHE A 14 -23.68 6.60 22.61
CA PHE A 14 -22.64 5.57 22.76
C PHE A 14 -23.27 4.21 22.41
N ILE A 15 -22.76 3.53 21.38
CA ILE A 15 -23.11 2.13 21.11
C ILE A 15 -21.97 1.28 21.65
N VAL A 16 -22.18 0.68 22.82
CA VAL A 16 -21.36 -0.42 23.35
C VAL A 16 -22.14 -1.71 23.09
N ILE A 17 -21.67 -2.52 22.14
CA ILE A 17 -22.22 -3.86 21.92
C ILE A 17 -21.50 -4.79 22.90
N ALA A 18 -22.09 -5.01 24.08
CA ALA A 18 -21.69 -6.10 24.96
C ALA A 18 -22.38 -7.39 24.49
N ASN A 19 -21.62 -8.26 23.79
CA ASN A 19 -22.06 -9.62 23.51
C ASN A 19 -21.84 -10.47 24.77
N GLN A 20 -22.85 -10.52 25.64
CA GLN A 20 -22.81 -11.29 26.87
C GLN A 20 -23.31 -12.71 26.57
N CYS A 21 -22.39 -13.67 26.49
CA CYS A 21 -22.74 -15.08 26.43
C CYS A 21 -23.16 -15.51 27.85
N ALA A 22 -24.47 -15.65 28.07
CA ALA A 22 -25.01 -16.22 29.28
C ALA A 22 -24.91 -17.74 29.22
N ALA A 23 -24.13 -18.32 30.13
CA ALA A 23 -24.22 -19.74 30.46
C ALA A 23 -25.57 -20.00 31.15
N THR A 24 -26.27 -21.05 30.74
CA THR A 24 -27.30 -21.67 31.58
C THR A 24 -27.22 -23.17 31.41
N ASP A 25 -26.61 -23.80 32.41
CA ASP A 25 -26.80 -25.21 32.70
C ASP A 25 -28.25 -25.44 33.13
N SER A 26 -28.93 -26.38 32.49
CA SER A 26 -30.08 -27.08 33.06
C SER A 26 -30.19 -28.47 32.44
N SER A 27 -29.81 -29.44 33.26
CA SER A 27 -30.10 -30.86 33.15
C SER A 27 -31.53 -31.15 32.67
N THR A 28 -31.67 -31.97 31.62
CA THR A 28 -32.69 -33.03 31.51
C THR A 28 -32.32 -33.96 30.34
N SER A 29 -32.38 -35.27 30.61
CA SER A 29 -32.17 -36.40 29.67
C SER A 29 -33.54 -37.06 29.43
N PRO A 30 -33.77 -37.90 28.40
CA PRO A 30 -33.22 -38.00 27.03
C PRO A 30 -34.32 -38.04 25.94
N THR A 31 -34.02 -37.64 24.70
CA THR A 31 -34.70 -38.18 23.51
C THR A 31 -33.71 -38.24 22.35
N THR A 32 -33.29 -39.44 21.97
CA THR A 32 -32.46 -39.65 20.77
C THR A 32 -33.38 -39.63 19.54
N THR A 33 -33.59 -38.45 18.97
CA THR A 33 -34.14 -38.33 17.62
C THR A 33 -32.98 -38.17 16.65
N THR A 34 -32.70 -39.22 15.88
CA THR A 34 -31.72 -39.16 14.79
C THR A 34 -32.27 -38.29 13.67
N VAL A 35 -31.87 -37.01 13.66
CA VAL A 35 -32.07 -36.11 12.52
C VAL A 35 -30.88 -36.31 11.58
N ALA A 36 -31.13 -36.79 10.37
CA ALA A 36 -30.12 -36.83 9.33
C ALA A 36 -29.76 -35.38 8.93
N THR A 37 -28.59 -34.91 9.37
CA THR A 37 -28.04 -33.63 8.93
C THR A 37 -27.54 -33.80 7.50
N THR A 38 -28.29 -33.28 6.53
CA THR A 38 -27.77 -33.10 5.17
C THR A 38 -26.83 -31.90 5.19
N THR A 39 -25.53 -32.16 5.29
CA THR A 39 -24.50 -31.12 5.12
C THR A 39 -24.53 -30.69 3.65
N ALA A 40 -25.11 -29.53 3.37
CA ALA A 40 -24.94 -28.89 2.08
C ALA A 40 -23.47 -28.49 1.96
N VAL A 41 -22.73 -29.18 1.09
CA VAL A 41 -21.39 -28.76 0.68
C VAL A 41 -21.58 -27.53 -0.19
N THR A 42 -21.38 -26.35 0.39
CA THR A 42 -21.24 -25.12 -0.39
C THR A 42 -19.87 -25.18 -1.06
N THR A 43 -19.84 -25.60 -2.32
CA THR A 43 -18.67 -25.50 -3.18
C THR A 43 -18.35 -24.01 -3.33
N ALA A 44 -17.32 -23.53 -2.62
CA ALA A 44 -16.79 -22.20 -2.87
C ALA A 44 -16.33 -22.16 -4.32
N SER A 45 -16.96 -21.33 -5.13
CA SER A 45 -16.52 -21.10 -6.50
C SER A 45 -15.16 -20.43 -6.41
N THR A 46 -14.11 -21.16 -6.80
CA THR A 46 -12.77 -20.60 -6.95
C THR A 46 -12.85 -19.60 -8.09
N THR A 47 -12.92 -18.30 -7.76
CA THR A 47 -12.69 -17.26 -8.76
C THR A 47 -11.21 -17.33 -9.09
N THR A 48 -10.88 -17.97 -10.21
CA THR A 48 -9.54 -17.85 -10.81
C THR A 48 -9.41 -16.39 -11.20
N VAL A 49 -8.70 -15.60 -10.38
CA VAL A 49 -8.24 -14.28 -10.80
C VAL A 49 -7.43 -14.54 -12.06
N VAL A 50 -7.85 -13.95 -13.17
CA VAL A 50 -7.03 -13.88 -14.36
C VAL A 50 -5.81 -13.10 -13.91
N THR A 51 -4.71 -13.81 -13.66
CA THR A 51 -3.41 -13.19 -13.53
C THR A 51 -3.16 -12.54 -14.87
N THR A 52 -3.24 -11.21 -14.92
CA THR A 52 -2.57 -10.48 -16.00
C THR A 52 -1.16 -11.03 -16.04
N ASP A 53 -0.72 -11.56 -17.18
CA ASP A 53 0.62 -12.09 -17.33
C ASP A 53 1.60 -10.91 -17.20
N CYS A 54 1.91 -10.54 -15.97
CA CYS A 54 2.87 -9.51 -15.69
C CYS A 54 4.23 -10.04 -16.14
N THR A 55 4.73 -9.45 -17.22
CA THR A 55 6.10 -9.67 -17.69
C THR A 55 7.08 -9.38 -16.56
N THR A 56 8.24 -10.02 -16.57
CA THR A 56 9.33 -9.69 -15.64
C THR A 56 10.12 -8.50 -16.18
N CYS A 57 10.20 -7.41 -15.42
CA CYS A 57 11.12 -6.31 -15.68
C CYS A 57 12.44 -6.54 -14.93
N THR A 58 13.56 -6.06 -15.48
CA THR A 58 14.85 -6.02 -14.78
C THR A 58 15.13 -4.60 -14.28
N ALA A 59 15.94 -4.47 -13.22
CA ALA A 59 16.33 -3.15 -12.70
C ALA A 59 17.12 -2.32 -13.74
N ASP A 60 17.81 -2.99 -14.67
CA ASP A 60 18.61 -2.36 -15.74
C ASP A 60 17.77 -1.54 -16.74
N LEU A 61 16.44 -1.61 -16.65
CA LEU A 61 15.51 -0.80 -17.46
C LEU A 61 15.34 0.62 -16.92
N ILE A 62 15.80 0.93 -15.70
CA ILE A 62 15.74 2.28 -15.12
C ILE A 62 17.13 2.91 -15.12
N GLY A 63 17.26 4.07 -15.76
CA GLY A 63 18.43 4.92 -15.63
C GLY A 63 18.47 5.66 -14.29
N ILE A 64 19.68 5.88 -13.78
CA ILE A 64 19.90 6.70 -12.59
C ILE A 64 20.50 8.03 -13.05
N VAL A 65 19.72 9.10 -12.91
CA VAL A 65 20.19 10.46 -13.17
C VAL A 65 21.07 10.89 -11.99
N THR A 66 22.25 11.40 -12.33
CA THR A 66 23.21 11.97 -11.39
C THR A 66 23.90 13.18 -12.03
N GLY A 67 24.42 14.09 -11.21
CA GLY A 67 25.21 15.25 -11.66
C GLY A 67 24.74 16.59 -11.11
N ASN A 68 23.62 16.61 -10.41
CA ASN A 68 23.12 17.75 -9.67
C ASN A 68 23.65 17.75 -8.23
N ASP A 69 23.62 18.92 -7.60
CA ASP A 69 24.02 19.05 -6.20
C ASP A 69 22.98 18.37 -5.30
N GLY A 70 23.47 17.65 -4.28
CA GLY A 70 22.63 16.82 -3.42
C GLY A 70 22.28 15.44 -3.98
N ASP A 71 22.72 15.08 -5.19
CA ASP A 71 22.43 13.76 -5.75
C ASP A 71 23.07 12.63 -4.95
N SER A 72 22.32 11.55 -4.78
CA SER A 72 22.76 10.31 -4.15
C SER A 72 22.42 9.13 -5.05
N THR A 73 23.21 8.06 -5.01
CA THR A 73 22.86 6.84 -5.74
C THR A 73 21.82 6.05 -4.93
N PRO A 74 20.61 5.81 -5.47
CA PRO A 74 19.62 5.01 -4.77
C PRO A 74 20.08 3.54 -4.69
N THR A 75 19.62 2.85 -3.66
CA THR A 75 19.66 1.38 -3.62
C THR A 75 18.33 0.83 -4.10
N SER A 76 18.30 -0.40 -4.61
CA SER A 76 17.06 -1.00 -5.08
C SER A 76 16.91 -2.46 -4.66
N THR A 77 15.67 -2.93 -4.58
CA THR A 77 15.34 -4.33 -4.31
C THR A 77 14.14 -4.74 -5.16
N ILE A 78 14.27 -5.87 -5.86
CA ILE A 78 13.19 -6.45 -6.66
C ILE A 78 12.32 -7.33 -5.76
N GLY A 79 11.00 -7.23 -5.93
CA GLY A 79 9.99 -8.02 -5.25
C GLY A 79 8.87 -8.45 -6.19
N VAL A 80 7.78 -8.92 -5.60
CA VAL A 80 6.52 -9.22 -6.30
C VAL A 80 5.34 -8.66 -5.52
N ASP A 81 4.29 -8.21 -6.21
CA ASP A 81 3.04 -7.76 -5.60
C ASP A 81 2.07 -8.93 -5.32
N ALA A 82 0.86 -8.60 -4.84
CA ALA A 82 -0.19 -9.59 -4.55
C ALA A 82 -0.75 -10.29 -5.80
N ASN A 83 -0.53 -9.73 -6.99
CA ASN A 83 -0.92 -10.29 -8.28
C ASN A 83 0.25 -11.03 -8.95
N ASN A 84 1.37 -11.18 -8.25
CA ASN A 84 2.58 -11.85 -8.72
C ASN A 84 3.32 -11.08 -9.83
N CYS A 85 3.10 -9.76 -9.93
CA CYS A 85 3.78 -8.84 -10.83
C CYS A 85 5.10 -8.38 -10.21
N ALA A 86 6.16 -8.27 -11.02
CA ALA A 86 7.45 -7.80 -10.53
C ALA A 86 7.33 -6.36 -10.02
N THR A 87 7.96 -6.07 -8.89
CA THR A 87 8.08 -4.73 -8.33
C THR A 87 9.54 -4.39 -8.10
N ILE A 88 9.87 -3.10 -8.10
CA ILE A 88 11.17 -2.62 -7.65
C ILE A 88 10.96 -1.49 -6.67
N THR A 89 11.59 -1.62 -5.49
CA THR A 89 11.61 -0.56 -4.49
C THR A 89 12.96 0.13 -4.54
N TYR A 90 12.95 1.45 -4.75
CA TYR A 90 14.12 2.31 -4.63
C TYR A 90 14.16 2.97 -3.26
N VAL A 91 15.33 2.96 -2.65
CA VAL A 91 15.58 3.61 -1.37
C VAL A 91 16.64 4.69 -1.55
N CYS A 92 16.22 5.91 -1.27
CA CYS A 92 17.04 7.10 -1.26
C CYS A 92 17.30 7.51 0.18
N GLN A 93 18.58 7.61 0.54
CA GLN A 93 18.98 7.87 1.92
C GLN A 93 20.42 8.40 1.95
N ARG A 94 20.69 9.37 2.83
CA ARG A 94 22.06 9.80 3.12
C ARG A 94 22.82 8.73 3.91
N ASN A 95 24.13 8.62 3.70
CA ASN A 95 24.99 7.80 4.54
C ASN A 95 26.11 8.64 5.19
N PRO A 96 26.13 8.84 6.52
CA PRO A 96 25.15 8.36 7.50
C PRO A 96 23.82 9.10 7.41
N VAL A 97 22.76 8.44 7.87
CA VAL A 97 21.41 9.03 7.93
C VAL A 97 21.41 10.23 8.85
N VAL A 98 20.66 11.25 8.46
CA VAL A 98 20.26 12.32 9.35
C VAL A 98 18.79 12.59 9.14
N ASP A 99 18.05 12.54 10.24
CA ASP A 99 16.59 12.57 10.24
C ASP A 99 16.02 14.00 10.05
N THR A 100 16.85 14.96 9.64
CA THR A 100 16.43 16.33 9.32
C THR A 100 16.47 16.64 7.83
N ASP A 101 17.30 15.91 7.07
CA ASP A 101 17.45 16.16 5.64
C ASP A 101 16.19 15.69 4.92
N VAL A 102 15.74 16.50 3.96
CA VAL A 102 14.64 16.11 3.08
C VAL A 102 15.24 15.30 1.94
N VAL A 103 14.73 14.08 1.76
CA VAL A 103 15.14 13.21 0.66
C VAL A 103 14.03 13.17 -0.38
N LEU A 104 14.39 13.36 -1.64
CA LEU A 104 13.48 13.39 -2.78
C LEU A 104 13.86 12.31 -3.78
N ILE A 105 12.86 11.59 -4.29
CA ILE A 105 12.95 10.75 -5.47
C ILE A 105 12.12 11.42 -6.56
N THR A 106 12.75 11.81 -7.64
CA THR A 106 12.09 12.34 -8.84
C THR A 106 12.09 11.25 -9.90
N TYR A 107 10.95 11.06 -10.55
CA TYR A 107 10.79 10.06 -11.61
C TYR A 107 10.70 10.77 -12.96
N TYR A 108 11.29 10.19 -13.99
CA TYR A 108 11.24 10.71 -15.35
C TYR A 108 10.69 9.67 -16.30
N SER A 109 9.97 10.16 -17.31
CA SER A 109 9.38 9.36 -18.38
C SER A 109 9.81 9.96 -19.70
N ASP A 110 10.27 9.13 -20.64
CA ASP A 110 10.58 9.58 -22.01
C ASP A 110 9.32 10.08 -22.74
N ASN A 111 8.14 9.70 -22.25
CA ASN A 111 6.84 10.08 -22.81
C ASN A 111 6.31 11.43 -22.27
N LEU A 112 6.98 12.04 -21.29
CA LEU A 112 6.58 13.31 -20.68
C LEU A 112 7.68 14.36 -20.80
N PRO A 113 7.35 15.63 -21.10
CA PRO A 113 8.33 16.71 -21.17
C PRO A 113 8.73 17.27 -19.78
N MET A 114 8.18 16.71 -18.71
CA MET A 114 8.37 17.11 -17.32
C MET A 114 8.53 15.87 -16.44
N ASP A 115 8.86 16.06 -15.16
CA ASP A 115 8.91 14.93 -14.22
C ASP A 115 7.57 14.17 -14.18
N ALA A 116 7.67 12.86 -14.04
CA ALA A 116 6.54 11.94 -13.84
C ALA A 116 6.08 11.90 -12.38
N GLY A 117 6.42 12.95 -11.60
CA GLY A 117 6.11 13.10 -10.20
C GLY A 117 7.30 12.85 -9.29
N THR A 118 7.02 12.96 -7.99
CA THR A 118 8.03 12.86 -6.93
C THR A 118 7.54 12.04 -5.74
N THR A 119 8.46 11.58 -4.92
CA THR A 119 8.23 11.00 -3.59
C THR A 119 9.25 11.57 -2.63
N ASN A 120 8.82 12.02 -1.45
CA ASN A 120 9.72 12.59 -0.45
C ASN A 120 9.65 11.85 0.89
N GLY A 121 10.66 12.08 1.70
CA GLY A 121 10.73 11.65 3.08
C GLY A 121 11.75 12.47 3.86
N VAL A 122 11.85 12.20 5.16
CA VAL A 122 12.86 12.83 6.02
C VAL A 122 13.86 11.77 6.43
N GLY A 123 15.13 12.01 6.18
CA GLY A 123 16.23 11.05 6.31
C GLY A 123 16.23 9.94 5.27
N THR A 124 15.06 9.46 4.83
CA THR A 124 14.89 8.40 3.82
C THR A 124 13.60 8.57 3.03
N ALA A 125 13.66 8.31 1.72
CA ALA A 125 12.51 8.19 0.83
C ALA A 125 12.49 6.82 0.16
N ASN A 126 11.29 6.26 -0.04
CA ASN A 126 11.09 4.96 -0.69
C ASN A 126 10.14 5.11 -1.87
N GLY A 127 10.56 4.66 -3.05
CA GLY A 127 9.77 4.67 -4.28
C GLY A 127 9.47 3.26 -4.74
N LEU A 128 8.22 2.96 -5.11
CA LEU A 128 7.81 1.66 -5.64
C LEU A 128 7.38 1.81 -7.10
N LEU A 129 7.97 1.00 -7.97
CA LEU A 129 7.51 0.82 -9.35
C LEU A 129 6.97 -0.60 -9.53
N THR A 130 5.96 -0.74 -10.37
CA THR A 130 5.37 -2.03 -10.74
C THR A 130 5.64 -2.32 -12.20
N CYS A 131 6.04 -3.53 -12.53
CA CYS A 131 6.25 -3.92 -13.91
C CYS A 131 4.90 -4.19 -14.58
N VAL A 132 4.65 -3.50 -15.69
CA VAL A 132 3.47 -3.66 -16.53
C VAL A 132 3.96 -3.81 -17.96
N ASP A 133 3.59 -4.90 -18.62
CA ASP A 133 3.92 -5.19 -20.03
C ASP A 133 5.41 -5.05 -20.41
N GLY A 134 6.32 -5.24 -19.44
CA GLY A 134 7.78 -5.17 -19.65
C GLY A 134 8.40 -3.81 -19.37
N HIS A 135 7.62 -2.86 -18.87
CA HIS A 135 8.06 -1.52 -18.49
C HIS A 135 7.76 -1.25 -17.02
N TRP A 136 8.58 -0.41 -16.37
CA TRP A 136 8.33 -0.02 -14.99
C TRP A 136 7.35 1.14 -14.95
N GLU A 137 6.26 0.99 -14.21
CA GLU A 137 5.23 2.01 -14.08
C GLU A 137 5.07 2.51 -12.65
N ARG A 138 4.68 3.78 -12.56
CA ARG A 138 4.12 4.41 -11.36
C ARG A 138 2.84 5.12 -11.73
N GLU A 139 1.75 4.77 -11.07
CA GLU A 139 0.44 5.43 -11.26
C GLU A 139 -0.04 5.43 -12.74
N GLY A 140 0.32 4.39 -13.50
CA GLY A 140 -0.02 4.24 -14.92
C GLY A 140 0.88 5.02 -15.88
N ILE A 141 2.03 5.49 -15.42
CA ILE A 141 3.04 6.19 -16.22
C ILE A 141 4.31 5.35 -16.26
N GLU A 142 4.81 5.04 -17.46
CA GLU A 142 6.12 4.41 -17.65
C GLU A 142 7.23 5.33 -17.14
N ILE A 143 8.10 4.78 -16.31
CA ILE A 143 9.28 5.44 -15.75
C ILE A 143 10.52 4.86 -16.41
N ASN A 144 11.38 5.75 -16.90
CA ASN A 144 12.63 5.40 -17.59
C ASN A 144 13.84 5.78 -16.75
N ASP A 145 13.75 6.86 -15.96
CA ASP A 145 14.84 7.28 -15.08
C ASP A 145 14.34 7.72 -13.71
N ILE A 146 15.24 7.67 -12.73
CA ILE A 146 15.04 8.27 -11.41
C ILE A 146 16.23 9.13 -11.01
N GLU A 147 15.95 10.19 -10.27
CA GLU A 147 16.94 11.03 -9.60
C GLU A 147 16.64 11.03 -8.11
N CYS A 148 17.70 10.99 -7.32
CA CYS A 148 17.63 10.85 -5.89
C CYS A 148 18.41 12.01 -5.27
N GLN A 149 17.72 12.91 -4.57
CA GLN A 149 18.31 14.17 -4.09
C GLN A 149 18.16 14.29 -2.56
N ILE A 150 19.20 14.80 -1.92
CA ILE A 150 19.25 15.11 -0.49
C ILE A 150 19.31 16.63 -0.35
N ILE A 151 18.35 17.20 0.37
CA ILE A 151 18.24 18.63 0.64
C ILE A 151 18.54 18.84 2.12
N GLU A 152 19.69 19.46 2.40
CA GLU A 152 20.20 19.79 3.74
C GLU A 152 19.70 21.15 4.26
#